data_AF-A0A1Y4E268-F1
#
_entry.id   AF-A0A1Y4E268-F1
#
_cell.length_a   1.000
_cell.length_b   1.000
_cell.length_c   1.000
_cell.angle_alpha   90.00
_cell.angle_beta   90.00
_cell.angle_gamma   90.00
#
_symmetry.space_group_name_H-M   'P 1'
#
loop_
_entity.id
_entity.type
_entity.pdbx_description
1 polymer ?
#
loop_
_entity_poly.entity_id
_entity_poly.type
_entity_poly.pdbx_seq_one_letter_code
_entity_poly.pdbx_strand_id
1 'polypeptide(L)'
;MRTKKDYPQHPVIQNLRKIMNDKELKQEAVASYAGIDPSQMSKVMKGEVQISLWQLSNIATGLGMELIDLFTYPEKYVPAEKQDENVTAMLTIQLRGEKKEKVLRAVFGDKNLKLLDIK
;
A
#
# COMPACT_ATOMS: atom_id res chain seq x y z
N MET A 1 -3.14 -34.73 -28.89
CA MET A 1 -2.48 -33.73 -28.02
C MET A 1 -3.55 -32.86 -27.39
N ARG A 2 -3.63 -32.78 -26.06
CA ARG A 2 -4.56 -31.84 -25.39
C ARG A 2 -3.97 -30.44 -25.51
N THR A 3 -4.69 -29.52 -26.13
CA THR A 3 -4.32 -28.10 -26.19
C THR A 3 -4.27 -27.55 -24.76
N LYS A 4 -3.13 -26.97 -24.34
CA LYS A 4 -3.05 -26.26 -23.07
C LYS A 4 -4.03 -25.09 -23.16
N LYS A 5 -5.04 -25.07 -22.29
CA LYS A 5 -5.85 -23.86 -22.10
C LYS A 5 -4.95 -22.84 -21.42
N ASP A 6 -4.55 -21.84 -22.17
CA ASP A 6 -3.86 -20.67 -21.63
C ASP A 6 -4.96 -19.74 -21.10
N TYR A 7 -4.95 -19.49 -19.79
CA TYR A 7 -5.93 -18.58 -19.19
C TYR A 7 -5.33 -17.17 -19.18
N PRO A 8 -6.12 -16.14 -19.50
CA PRO A 8 -5.64 -14.76 -19.38
C PRO A 8 -5.18 -14.54 -17.94
N GLN A 9 -3.88 -14.26 -17.77
CA GLN A 9 -3.25 -14.12 -16.47
C GLN A 9 -3.59 -12.74 -15.90
N HIS A 10 -4.26 -12.72 -14.76
CA HIS A 10 -4.56 -11.48 -14.07
C HIS A 10 -3.25 -10.82 -13.55
N PRO A 11 -3.07 -9.49 -13.66
CA PRO A 11 -1.86 -8.78 -13.23
C PRO A 11 -1.44 -9.04 -11.78
N VAL A 12 -2.40 -9.39 -10.92
CA VAL A 12 -2.17 -9.80 -9.52
C VAL A 12 -1.14 -10.93 -9.39
N ILE A 13 -1.00 -11.81 -10.38
CA ILE A 13 0.03 -12.87 -10.35
C ILE A 13 1.44 -12.27 -10.47
N GLN A 14 1.61 -11.22 -11.26
CA GLN A 14 2.89 -10.50 -11.33
C GLN A 14 3.18 -9.76 -10.02
N ASN A 15 2.15 -9.20 -9.38
CA ASN A 15 2.30 -8.59 -8.06
C ASN A 15 2.69 -9.63 -7.00
N LEU A 16 2.08 -10.81 -7.00
CA LEU A 16 2.48 -11.92 -6.12
C LEU A 16 3.95 -12.30 -6.32
N ARG A 17 4.45 -12.31 -7.57
CA ARG A 17 5.88 -12.54 -7.84
C ARG A 17 6.76 -11.45 -7.24
N LYS A 18 6.37 -10.18 -7.34
CA LYS A 18 7.10 -9.06 -6.71
C LYS A 18 7.12 -9.21 -5.20
N ILE A 19 5.96 -9.44 -4.58
CA ILE A 19 5.84 -9.65 -3.14
C ILE A 19 6.72 -10.82 -2.68
N MET A 20 6.73 -11.92 -3.43
CA MET A 20 7.59 -13.07 -3.13
C MET A 20 9.07 -12.68 -3.13
N ASN A 21 9.53 -11.94 -4.14
CA ASN A 21 10.92 -11.50 -4.20
C ASN A 21 11.25 -10.52 -3.06
N ASP A 22 10.39 -9.54 -2.81
CA ASP A 22 10.62 -8.48 -1.82
C ASP A 22 10.58 -9.00 -0.38
N LYS A 23 9.80 -10.07 -0.12
CA LYS A 23 9.71 -10.73 1.19
C LYS A 23 10.55 -12.01 1.29
N GLU A 24 11.38 -12.31 0.28
CA GLU A 24 12.20 -13.53 0.20
C GLU A 24 11.40 -14.83 0.39
N LEU A 25 10.15 -14.85 -0.08
CA LEU A 25 9.25 -15.99 0.05
C LEU A 25 9.42 -16.97 -1.10
N LYS A 26 9.55 -18.25 -0.74
CA LYS A 26 9.49 -19.34 -1.71
C LYS A 26 8.06 -19.62 -2.17
N GLN A 27 7.92 -20.21 -3.34
CA GLN A 27 6.61 -20.49 -3.93
C GLN A 27 5.79 -21.48 -3.06
N GLU A 28 6.47 -22.37 -2.35
CA GLU A 28 5.87 -23.32 -1.41
C GLU A 28 5.17 -22.61 -0.25
N ALA A 29 5.72 -21.50 0.25
CA ALA A 29 5.10 -20.71 1.31
C ALA A 29 3.79 -20.08 0.82
N VAL A 30 3.80 -19.48 -0.38
CA VAL A 30 2.59 -18.89 -0.97
C VAL A 30 1.56 -19.95 -1.32
N ALA A 31 1.98 -21.13 -1.76
CA ALA A 31 1.10 -22.28 -1.98
C ALA A 31 0.42 -22.72 -0.67
N SER A 32 1.18 -22.78 0.43
CA SER A 32 0.65 -23.07 1.76
C SER A 32 -0.38 -22.03 2.19
N TYR A 33 -0.13 -20.73 2.00
CA TYR A 33 -1.12 -19.69 2.31
C TYR A 33 -2.38 -19.83 1.46
N ALA A 34 -2.24 -20.16 0.18
CA ALA A 34 -3.37 -20.37 -0.72
C ALA A 34 -4.17 -21.65 -0.41
N GLY A 35 -3.64 -22.56 0.41
CA GLY A 35 -4.25 -23.86 0.68
C GLY A 35 -4.19 -24.81 -0.51
N ILE A 36 -3.15 -24.72 -1.35
CA ILE A 36 -2.94 -25.60 -2.50
C ILE A 36 -1.55 -26.21 -2.52
N ASP A 37 -1.39 -27.30 -3.25
CA ASP A 37 -0.10 -27.95 -3.48
C ASP A 37 0.86 -27.06 -4.31
N PRO A 38 2.19 -27.08 -4.06
CA PRO A 38 3.17 -26.32 -4.81
C PRO A 38 3.15 -26.52 -6.34
N SER A 39 2.76 -27.71 -6.81
CA SER A 39 2.61 -27.97 -8.26
C SER A 39 1.43 -27.20 -8.86
N GLN A 40 0.33 -27.04 -8.10
CA GLN A 40 -0.81 -26.23 -8.54
C GLN A 40 -0.45 -24.75 -8.54
N MET A 41 0.25 -24.28 -7.50
CA MET A 41 0.78 -22.91 -7.49
C MET A 41 1.73 -22.65 -8.68
N SER A 42 2.55 -23.63 -9.06
CA SER A 42 3.42 -23.50 -10.23
C SER A 42 2.62 -23.29 -11.53
N LYS A 43 1.50 -24.00 -11.67
CA LYS A 43 0.59 -23.86 -12.82
C LYS A 43 -0.10 -22.50 -12.82
N VAL A 44 -0.52 -22.02 -11.65
CA VAL A 44 -1.08 -20.67 -11.46
C VAL A 44 -0.09 -19.60 -11.90
N MET A 45 1.15 -19.69 -11.42
CA MET A 45 2.22 -18.76 -11.78
C MET A 45 2.52 -18.75 -13.28
N LYS A 46 2.34 -19.90 -13.97
CA LYS A 46 2.51 -20.05 -15.42
C LYS A 46 1.27 -19.68 -16.24
N GLY A 47 0.14 -19.33 -15.62
CA GLY A 47 -1.11 -19.03 -16.34
C GLY A 47 -1.90 -20.27 -16.81
N GLU A 48 -1.45 -21.47 -16.45
CA GLU A 48 -2.09 -22.74 -16.84
C GLU A 48 -3.35 -23.04 -16.02
N VAL A 49 -3.47 -22.42 -14.83
CA VAL A 49 -4.61 -22.55 -13.91
C VAL A 49 -4.96 -21.17 -13.37
N GLN A 50 -6.25 -20.84 -13.30
CA GLN A 50 -6.70 -19.60 -12.68
C GLN A 50 -6.62 -19.69 -11.16
N ILE A 51 -6.18 -18.61 -10.53
CA ILE A 51 -6.30 -18.44 -9.08
C ILE A 51 -7.69 -17.91 -8.74
N SER A 52 -8.32 -18.45 -7.71
CA SER A 52 -9.59 -17.97 -7.20
C SER A 52 -9.42 -16.77 -6.27
N LEU A 53 -10.49 -15.98 -6.11
CA LEU A 53 -10.54 -14.89 -5.14
C LEU A 53 -10.31 -15.37 -3.70
N TRP A 54 -10.83 -16.56 -3.35
CA TRP A 54 -10.63 -17.16 -2.03
C TRP A 54 -9.16 -17.49 -1.76
N GLN A 55 -8.46 -18.07 -2.73
CA GLN A 55 -7.02 -18.33 -2.63
C GLN A 55 -6.22 -17.03 -2.48
N LEU A 56 -6.57 -15.98 -3.21
CA LEU A 56 -5.95 -14.65 -3.05
C LEU A 56 -6.20 -14.07 -1.65
N SER A 57 -7.41 -14.22 -1.11
CA SER A 57 -7.75 -13.78 0.25
C SER A 57 -6.95 -14.52 1.32
N ASN A 58 -6.76 -15.83 1.16
CA ASN A 58 -5.93 -16.62 2.09
C ASN A 58 -4.46 -16.23 2.00
N ILE A 59 -3.95 -15.97 0.77
CA ILE A 59 -2.59 -15.44 0.58
C ILE A 59 -2.44 -14.10 1.28
N ALA A 60 -3.36 -13.15 1.08
CA ALA A 60 -3.33 -11.84 1.73
C ALA A 60 -3.28 -11.97 3.26
N THR A 61 -4.13 -12.84 3.81
CA THR A 61 -4.18 -13.15 5.24
C THR A 61 -2.84 -13.72 5.74
N GLY A 62 -2.27 -14.71 5.03
CA GLY A 62 -0.97 -15.30 5.38
C GLY A 62 0.21 -14.32 5.27
N LEU A 63 0.08 -13.29 4.44
CA LEU A 63 1.05 -12.21 4.29
C LEU A 63 0.86 -11.05 5.29
N GLY A 64 -0.25 -11.04 6.04
CA GLY A 64 -0.63 -9.91 6.90
C GLY A 64 -0.95 -8.64 6.11
N MET A 65 -1.54 -8.80 4.91
CA MET A 65 -1.89 -7.71 4.00
C MET A 65 -3.40 -7.66 3.77
N GLU A 66 -3.91 -6.48 3.38
CA GLU A 66 -5.28 -6.39 2.87
C GLU A 66 -5.34 -7.01 1.45
N LEU A 67 -6.45 -7.66 1.11
CA LEU A 67 -6.61 -8.29 -0.20
C LEU A 67 -6.41 -7.29 -1.35
N ILE A 68 -6.92 -6.07 -1.18
CA ILE A 68 -6.78 -5.00 -2.18
C ILE A 68 -5.32 -4.63 -2.43
N ASP A 69 -4.46 -4.71 -1.41
CA ASP A 69 -3.04 -4.39 -1.54
C ASP A 69 -2.30 -5.41 -2.42
N LEU A 70 -2.80 -6.64 -2.57
CA LEU A 70 -2.24 -7.58 -3.55
C LEU A 70 -2.41 -7.07 -4.99
N PHE A 71 -3.51 -6.34 -5.26
CA PHE A 71 -3.81 -5.81 -6.59
C PHE A 71 -3.06 -4.51 -6.88
N THR A 72 -2.78 -3.69 -5.87
CA THR A 72 -2.10 -2.39 -6.02
C THR A 72 -0.60 -2.44 -5.76
N TYR A 73 -0.07 -3.57 -5.28
CA TYR A 73 1.35 -3.71 -4.95
C TYR A 73 2.29 -3.22 -6.07
N PRO A 74 3.33 -2.42 -5.77
CA PRO A 74 3.88 -2.12 -4.44
C PRO A 74 3.19 -0.99 -3.68
N GLU A 75 2.17 -0.37 -4.28
CA GLU A 75 1.44 0.71 -3.64
C GLU A 75 0.43 0.14 -2.64
N LYS A 76 0.28 0.84 -1.51
CA LYS A 76 -0.79 0.56 -0.57
C LYS A 76 -2.05 1.27 -1.04
N TYR A 77 -3.16 0.55 -1.14
CA TYR A 77 -4.43 1.17 -1.48
C TYR A 77 -4.84 2.15 -0.38
N VAL A 78 -5.17 3.36 -0.79
CA VAL A 78 -5.83 4.35 0.07
C VAL A 78 -7.18 4.61 -0.59
N PRO A 79 -8.30 4.41 0.13
CA PRO A 79 -9.60 4.83 -0.37
C PRO A 79 -9.51 6.27 -0.84
N ALA A 80 -10.07 6.57 -2.01
CA ALA A 80 -10.18 7.95 -2.44
C ALA A 80 -10.87 8.71 -1.30
N GLU A 81 -10.17 9.68 -0.72
CA GLU A 81 -10.77 10.57 0.25
C GLU A 81 -12.01 11.15 -0.45
N LYS A 82 -13.19 11.04 0.17
CA LYS A 82 -14.20 12.06 -0.11
C LYS A 82 -13.46 13.36 0.14
N GLN A 83 -13.37 14.26 -0.85
CA GLN A 83 -12.69 15.54 -0.68
C GLN A 83 -13.21 16.20 0.59
N ASP A 84 -12.48 16.02 1.68
CA ASP A 84 -12.67 16.76 2.91
C ASP A 84 -11.74 17.94 2.68
N GLU A 85 -12.31 19.10 2.38
CA GLU A 85 -11.60 20.33 1.96
C GLU A 85 -10.56 20.84 3.00
N ASN A 86 -10.40 20.15 4.13
CA ASN A 86 -9.59 20.57 5.26
C ASN A 86 -8.26 19.79 5.33
N VAL A 87 -7.25 20.31 4.64
CA VAL A 87 -5.85 19.92 4.88
C VAL A 87 -5.41 20.50 6.23
N THR A 88 -5.14 19.63 7.21
CA THR A 88 -4.61 20.04 8.51
C THR A 88 -3.09 19.84 8.53
N ALA A 89 -2.32 20.92 8.72
CA ALA A 89 -0.87 20.89 8.85
C ALA A 89 -0.43 21.46 10.20
N MET A 90 0.50 20.79 10.89
CA MET A 90 1.04 21.22 12.18
C MET A 90 2.54 21.54 12.02
N LEU A 91 2.92 22.79 12.30
CA LEU A 91 4.30 23.27 12.25
C LEU A 91 4.75 23.70 13.65
N THR A 92 5.76 23.01 14.20
CA THR A 92 6.38 23.36 15.49
C THR A 92 7.82 23.82 15.27
N ILE A 93 8.16 25.02 15.72
CA ILE A 93 9.50 25.59 15.59
C ILE A 93 10.00 26.03 16.97
N GLN A 94 11.17 25.54 17.38
CA GLN A 94 11.86 26.04 18.57
C GLN A 94 12.82 27.16 18.20
N LEU A 95 12.67 28.32 18.82
CA LEU A 95 13.46 29.52 18.55
C LEU A 95 14.11 30.05 19.84
N ARG A 96 15.31 30.62 19.70
CA ARG A 96 15.92 31.47 20.75
C ARG A 96 15.21 32.82 20.79
N GLY A 97 15.05 33.41 21.98
CA GLY A 97 14.16 34.55 22.23
C GLY A 97 14.28 35.71 21.24
N GLU A 98 15.50 36.10 20.87
CA GLU A 98 15.78 37.23 19.98
C GLU A 98 15.31 37.03 18.52
N LYS A 99 15.14 35.78 18.06
CA LYS A 99 14.72 35.47 16.67
C LYS A 99 13.24 35.19 16.55
N LYS A 100 12.54 34.96 17.67
CA LYS A 100 11.11 34.63 17.72
C LYS A 100 10.29 35.64 16.93
N GLU A 101 10.48 36.93 17.20
CA GLU A 101 9.62 37.97 16.65
C GLU A 101 9.85 38.18 15.14
N LYS A 102 11.10 38.10 14.68
CA LYS A 102 11.44 38.18 13.26
C LYS A 102 10.83 37.04 12.45
N VAL A 103 10.88 35.82 12.98
CA VAL A 103 10.31 34.63 12.32
C VAL A 103 8.80 34.71 12.29
N LEU A 104 8.15 35.10 13.39
CA LEU A 104 6.70 35.26 13.43
C LEU A 104 6.23 36.34 12.46
N ARG A 105 6.93 37.47 12.34
CA ARG A 105 6.62 38.50 11.33
C ARG A 105 6.81 38.00 9.90
N ALA A 106 7.83 37.18 9.64
CA ALA A 106 8.07 36.62 8.31
C ALA A 106 6.97 35.63 7.89
N VAL A 107 6.46 34.81 8.81
CA VAL A 107 5.43 33.79 8.53
C VAL A 107 4.03 34.39 8.47
N PHE A 108 3.69 35.31 9.37
CA PHE A 108 2.33 35.82 9.53
C PHE A 108 2.13 37.24 8.98
N GLY A 109 3.20 37.96 8.62
CA GLY A 109 3.16 39.36 8.19
C GLY A 109 2.88 40.34 9.34
N ASP A 110 2.90 41.65 9.06
CA ASP A 110 2.72 42.69 10.07
C ASP A 110 1.29 42.81 10.63
N LYS A 111 0.29 42.22 9.95
CA LYS A 111 -1.14 42.36 10.32
C LYS A 111 -1.68 41.30 11.28
N ASN A 112 -0.94 40.22 11.54
CA ASN A 112 -1.49 39.03 12.19
C ASN A 112 -0.93 38.73 13.59
N LEU A 113 -0.04 39.55 14.15
CA LEU A 113 0.42 39.36 15.54
C LEU A 113 -0.72 39.53 16.57
N LYS A 114 -1.80 40.25 16.19
CA LYS A 114 -3.03 40.36 17.00
C LYS A 114 -3.84 39.05 17.08
N LEU A 115 -3.60 38.05 16.22
CA LEU A 115 -4.29 36.75 16.31
C LEU A 115 -3.80 35.89 17.49
N LEU A 116 -2.63 36.19 18.06
CA LEU A 116 -2.05 35.42 19.16
C LEU A 116 -2.45 35.96 20.55
N ASP A 117 -3.10 37.13 20.62
CA ASP A 117 -3.74 37.66 21.82
C ASP A 117 -5.14 37.04 21.99
N ILE A 118 -5.19 35.70 22.09
CA ILE A 118 -6.40 35.02 22.56
C ILE A 118 -6.36 35.09 24.09
N LYS A 119 -7.31 35.83 24.67
CA LYS A 119 -7.58 35.87 26.12
C LYS A 119 -7.96 34.51 26.67
#